data_AF-A0A9Q4ZIS2-F1
#
_entry.id   AF-A0A9Q4ZIS2-F1
#
_cell.length_a   1.000
_cell.length_b   1.000
_cell.length_c   1.000
_cell.angle_alpha   90.00
_cell.angle_beta   90.00
_cell.angle_gamma   90.00
#
_symmetry.space_group_name_H-M   'P 1'
#
loop_
_entity.id
_entity.type
_entity.pdbx_description
1 polymer ?
#
loop_
_entity_poly.entity_id
_entity_poly.type
_entity_poly.pdbx_seq_one_letter_code
_entity_poly.pdbx_strand_id
1 'polypeptide(L)' 'MIASELGAEHHGMTLVVGVGTKTKRGAIRVVESNPSLVRVTMQSNGIRSIILAPTDEIMLEN' A
#
# COMPACT_ATOMS: atom_id res chain seq x y z
N MET A 1 -1.85 -10.20 -3.21
CA MET A 1 -3.19 -9.60 -3.42
C MET A 1 -3.04 -8.40 -4.35
N ILE A 2 -4.11 -7.83 -4.90
CA ILE A 2 -4.00 -6.64 -5.76
C ILE A 2 -4.29 -5.35 -4.99
N ALA A 3 -3.71 -4.24 -5.41
CA ALA A 3 -3.80 -2.97 -4.68
C ALA A 3 -5.24 -2.46 -4.52
N SER A 4 -6.13 -2.71 -5.49
CA SER A 4 -7.55 -2.31 -5.41
C SER A 4 -8.33 -3.00 -4.31
N GLU A 5 -7.82 -4.11 -3.78
CA GLU A 5 -8.40 -4.84 -2.65
C GLU A 5 -7.99 -4.26 -1.29
N LEU A 6 -7.08 -3.28 -1.26
CA LEU A 6 -6.78 -2.59 0.00
C LEU A 6 -7.98 -1.75 0.45
N GLY A 7 -8.56 -2.14 1.57
CA GLY A 7 -9.47 -1.31 2.36
C GLY A 7 -8.92 -0.92 3.73
N ALA A 8 -9.78 -0.24 4.51
CA ALA A 8 -9.48 0.24 5.84
C ALA A 8 -9.24 -0.89 6.87
N GLU A 9 -9.74 -2.09 6.59
CA GLU A 9 -9.53 -3.31 7.37
C GLU A 9 -8.06 -3.73 7.44
N HIS A 10 -7.22 -3.28 6.51
CA HIS A 10 -5.78 -3.57 6.48
C HIS A 10 -4.95 -2.53 7.24
N HIS A 11 -5.58 -1.56 7.91
CA HIS A 11 -4.87 -0.59 8.74
C HIS A 11 -4.06 -1.27 9.84
N GLY A 12 -2.81 -0.84 10.00
CA GLY A 12 -1.85 -1.43 10.94
C GLY A 12 -1.08 -2.62 10.38
N MET A 13 -1.52 -3.25 9.27
CA MET A 13 -0.75 -4.28 8.58
C MET A 13 0.45 -3.67 7.86
N THR A 14 1.52 -4.43 7.71
CA THR A 14 2.70 -3.98 6.98
C THR A 14 2.52 -4.25 5.49
N LEU A 15 2.41 -3.17 4.70
CA LEU A 15 2.42 -3.26 3.24
C LEU A 15 3.84 -3.43 2.73
N VAL A 16 4.04 -4.40 1.85
CA VAL A 16 5.26 -4.62 1.09
C VAL A 16 4.91 -4.54 -0.39
N VAL A 17 5.49 -3.56 -1.09
CA VAL A 17 5.26 -3.37 -2.53
C VAL A 17 6.58 -3.21 -3.28
N GLY A 18 6.71 -3.92 -4.39
CA GLY A 18 7.79 -3.72 -5.35
C GLY A 18 7.51 -2.50 -6.23
N VAL A 19 8.39 -1.50 -6.20
CA VAL A 19 8.33 -0.34 -7.08
C VAL A 19 9.63 -0.29 -7.90
N GLY A 20 9.58 -0.80 -9.13
CA GLY A 20 10.76 -1.00 -9.97
C GLY A 20 11.71 -2.02 -9.35
N THR A 21 12.99 -1.65 -9.16
CA THR A 21 14.01 -2.51 -8.52
C THR A 21 14.04 -2.41 -6.99
N LYS A 22 13.14 -1.64 -6.38
CA LYS A 22 13.15 -1.37 -4.93
C LYS A 22 11.85 -1.80 -4.29
N THR A 23 11.96 -2.46 -3.14
CA THR A 23 10.81 -2.78 -2.30
C THR A 23 10.58 -1.67 -1.29
N LYS A 24 9.32 -1.21 -1.16
CA LYS A 24 8.88 -0.31 -0.10
C LYS A 24 8.09 -1.09 0.92
N ARG A 25 8.38 -0.84 2.21
CA ARG A 25 7.75 -1.50 3.36
C ARG A 25 7.30 -0.49 4.40
N GLY A 26 6.09 -0.63 4.92
CA GLY A 26 5.59 0.19 6.03
C GLY A 26 4.18 -0.17 6.47
N ALA A 27 3.84 0.20 7.71
CA ALA A 27 2.50 -0.04 8.26
C ALA A 27 1.46 0.86 7.60
N ILE A 28 0.37 0.29 7.11
CA ILE A 28 -0.73 1.03 6.47
C ILE A 28 -1.41 1.90 7.52
N ARG A 29 -1.60 3.18 7.19
CA ARG A 29 -2.36 4.14 8.01
C ARG A 29 -3.65 4.58 7.36
N VAL A 30 -3.60 4.82 6.05
CA VAL A 30 -4.74 5.29 5.27
C VAL A 30 -4.67 4.65 3.90
N VAL A 31 -5.82 4.21 3.40
CA VAL A 31 -5.99 3.79 2.02
C VAL A 31 -7.08 4.64 1.37
N GLU A 32 -6.77 5.26 0.24
CA GLU A 32 -7.73 5.92 -0.64
C GLU A 32 -7.70 5.21 -2.00
N SER A 33 -8.74 4.45 -2.32
CA SER A 33 -8.86 3.75 -3.59
C SER A 33 -9.93 4.38 -4.48
N ASN A 34 -9.63 4.49 -5.77
CA ASN A 34 -10.60 4.81 -6.80
C ASN A 34 -10.35 3.92 -8.03
N PRO A 35 -11.24 3.93 -9.05
CA PRO A 35 -11.11 3.03 -10.20
C PRO A 35 -9.81 3.19 -11.02
N SER A 36 -9.07 4.29 -10.85
CA SER A 36 -7.87 4.59 -11.64
C SER A 36 -6.57 4.48 -10.83
N LEU A 37 -6.60 4.64 -9.51
CA LEU A 37 -5.42 4.56 -8.65
C LEU A 37 -5.77 4.19 -7.22
N VAL A 38 -4.78 3.65 -6.52
CA VAL A 38 -4.82 3.40 -5.07
C VAL A 38 -3.71 4.20 -4.41
N ARG A 39 -4.06 5.10 -3.51
CA ARG A 39 -3.10 5.81 -2.67
C ARG A 39 -3.05 5.16 -1.30
N VAL A 40 -1.85 4.80 -0.87
CA VAL A 40 -1.61 4.24 0.46
C VAL A 40 -0.66 5.14 1.23
N THR A 41 -1.08 5.62 2.39
CA THR A 41 -0.19 6.27 3.35
C THR A 41 0.32 5.22 4.32
N MET A 42 1.64 5.08 4.37
CA MET A 42 2.33 4.14 5.24
C MET A 42 3.19 4.88 6.27
N GLN A 43 3.37 4.26 7.43
CA GLN A 43 4.36 4.65 8.43
C GLN A 43 5.50 3.63 8.45
N SER A 44 6.71 4.10 8.18
CA SER A 44 7.96 3.35 8.35
C SER A 44 8.90 4.25 9.17
N ASN A 45 10.03 4.69 8.60
CA ASN A 45 10.88 5.74 9.18
C ASN A 45 10.32 7.16 8.93
N GLY A 46 9.01 7.34 9.15
CA GLY A 46 8.24 8.53 8.82
C GLY A 46 6.97 8.20 8.03
N ILE A 47 6.11 9.21 7.85
CA ILE A 47 4.87 9.09 7.08
C ILE A 47 5.20 9.28 5.59
N ARG A 48 4.79 8.34 4.75
CA ARG A 48 5.00 8.40 3.29
C ARG A 48 3.76 7.90 2.57
N SER A 49 3.38 8.57 1.49
CA SER A 49 2.33 8.10 0.60
C SER A 49 2.93 7.48 -0.66
N ILE A 50 2.34 6.38 -1.11
CA ILE A 50 2.62 5.75 -2.39
C ILE A 50 1.34 5.73 -3.22
N ILE A 51 1.51 5.78 -4.55
CA ILE A 51 0.44 5.61 -5.51
C ILE A 51 0.73 4.31 -6.25
N LEU A 52 -0.28 3.46 -6.33
CA LEU A 52 -0.26 2.18 -7.02
C LEU A 52 -1.34 2.19 -8.10
N ALA A 53 -1.09 1.47 -9.18
CA ALA A 53 -2.15 1.09 -10.08
C ALA A 53 -3.12 0.15 -9.35
N PRO A 54 -4.43 0.17 -9.63
CA PRO A 54 -5.39 -0.74 -9.00
C PRO A 54 -5.04 -2.22 -9.18
N THR A 55 -4.34 -2.54 -10.28
CA THR A 55 -3.91 -3.91 -10.64
C THR A 55 -2.52 -4.27 -10.12
N ASP A 56 -1.81 -3.37 -9.42
CA ASP A 56 -0.48 -3.67 -8.91
C ASP A 56 -0.54 -4.80 -7.88
N GLU A 57 0.39 -5.76 -7.99
CA GLU A 57 0.53 -6.81 -7.01
C GLU A 57 1.20 -6.30 -5.74
N ILE A 58 0.61 -6.65 -4.61
CA ILE A 58 1.08 -6.25 -3.28
C ILE A 58 1.08 -7.44 -2.32
N MET A 59 1.89 -7.31 -1.27
CA MET A 59 1.95 -8.27 -0.16
C MET A 59 1.65 -7.54 1.15
N LEU A 60 0.92 -8.24 2.03
CA LEU A 60 0.67 -7.79 3.40
C LEU A 60 1.37 -8.75 4.38
N GLU A 61 1.99 -8.18 5.41
CA GLU A 61 2.63 -8.89 6.50
C GLU A 61 2.00 -8.46 7.84
N ASN A 62 1.99 -9.38 8.81
CA ASN A 62 1.64 -9.10 10.21
C ASN A 62 2.86 -8.68 11.03
#